data_AF-A0A660W7Y2-F1
#
_entry.id   AF-A0A660W7Y2-F1
#
_cell.length_a   1.000
_cell.length_b   1.000
_cell.length_c   1.000
_cell.angle_alpha   90.00
_cell.angle_beta   90.00
_cell.angle_gamma   90.00
#
_symmetry.space_group_name_H-M   'P 1'
#
loop_
_entity.id
_entity.type
_entity.pdbx_description
1 polymer ?
#
loop_
_entity_poly.entity_id
_entity_poly.type
_entity_poly.pdbx_seq_one_letter_code
_entity_poly.pdbx_strand_id
1 'polypeptide(L)'
;GRGEAKSYCLLFAETESDVARSRLEVMTRSNDGFEIAEYDLRLRGPGELFSTRQHGLPDLKIANIIDDYELLVMARKNAFELVDSDPMLTEPEHKNIRRALLSKFGDSLGLADVA
;
A
#
# COMPACT_ATOMS: atom_id res chain seq x y z
N GLY A 1 22.75 -1.31 -3.55
CA GLY A 1 23.37 -1.89 -4.75
C GLY A 1 22.65 -3.17 -5.14
N ARG A 2 22.88 -3.70 -6.35
CA ARG A 2 22.28 -4.96 -6.83
C ARG A 2 23.30 -6.10 -6.97
N GLY A 3 24.49 -5.94 -6.38
CA GLY A 3 25.57 -6.93 -6.37
C GLY A 3 26.13 -7.14 -4.96
N GLU A 4 27.10 -8.04 -4.83
CA GLU A 4 27.63 -8.49 -3.53
C GLU A 4 28.58 -7.49 -2.86
N ALA A 5 29.09 -6.52 -3.61
CA ALA A 5 29.96 -5.48 -3.06
C ALA A 5 29.18 -4.48 -2.20
N LYS A 6 29.77 -4.08 -1.07
CA LYS A 6 29.22 -3.05 -0.19
C LYS A 6 29.01 -1.75 -0.96
N SER A 7 27.77 -1.27 -0.95
CA SER A 7 27.35 -0.03 -1.59
C SER A 7 27.06 1.03 -0.54
N TYR A 8 27.25 2.30 -0.89
CA TYR A 8 26.91 3.44 -0.03
C TYR A 8 25.94 4.36 -0.76
N CYS A 9 24.98 4.92 -0.03
CA CYS A 9 24.09 5.97 -0.50
C CYS A 9 24.36 7.20 0.37
N LEU A 10 24.77 8.30 -0.25
CA LEU A 10 25.01 9.57 0.42
C LEU A 10 23.86 10.50 0.10
N LEU A 11 23.20 11.02 1.13
CA LEU A 11 22.05 11.90 1.00
C LEU A 11 22.46 13.33 1.35
N PHE A 12 22.14 14.27 0.46
CA PHE A 12 22.41 15.70 0.63
C PHE A 12 21.08 16.47 0.48
N ALA A 13 20.86 17.47 1.31
CA ALA A 13 19.75 18.41 1.16
C ALA A 13 20.26 19.86 1.26
N GLU A 14 19.76 20.71 0.37
CA GLU A 14 20.07 22.14 0.33
C GLU A 14 19.09 22.98 1.18
N THR A 15 18.04 22.36 1.71
CA THR A 15 17.00 23.00 2.53
C THR A 15 17.08 22.53 3.97
N GLU A 16 16.92 23.46 4.92
CA GLU A 16 16.86 23.16 6.35
C GLU A 16 15.43 22.94 6.87
N SER A 17 14.44 22.76 5.99
CA SER A 17 13.07 22.53 6.42
C SER A 17 12.97 21.27 7.27
N ASP A 18 12.15 21.33 8.32
CA ASP A 18 11.98 20.20 9.25
C ASP A 18 11.42 18.96 8.54
N VAL A 19 10.57 19.17 7.53
CA VAL A 19 10.03 18.09 6.69
C VAL A 19 11.13 17.40 5.89
N ALA A 20 12.05 18.16 5.27
CA ALA A 20 13.17 17.58 4.54
C ALA A 20 14.11 16.80 5.47
N ARG A 21 14.40 17.36 6.66
CA ARG A 21 15.22 16.68 7.68
C ARG A 21 14.59 15.36 8.14
N SER A 22 13.29 15.38 8.43
CA SER A 22 12.53 14.21 8.86
C SER A 22 12.47 13.11 7.79
N ARG A 23 12.32 13.46 6.50
CA ARG A 23 12.41 12.50 5.38
C ARG A 23 13.79 11.85 5.29
N LEU A 24 14.86 12.63 5.39
CA LEU A 24 16.22 12.09 5.35
C LEU A 24 16.46 11.14 6.53
N GLU A 25 15.97 11.50 7.71
CA GLU A 25 16.15 10.69 8.91
C GLU A 25 15.50 9.30 8.76
N VAL A 26 14.27 9.20 8.23
CA VAL A 26 13.62 7.89 8.03
C VAL A 26 14.37 7.03 7.01
N MET A 27 14.88 7.63 5.93
CA MET A 27 15.66 6.92 4.90
C MET A 27 16.98 6.36 5.44
N THR A 28 17.51 6.93 6.53
CA THR A 28 18.74 6.42 7.17
C THR A 28 18.47 5.40 8.28
N ARG A 29 17.25 5.39 8.84
CA ARG A 29 16.88 4.54 9.98
C ARG A 29 16.30 3.19 9.58
N SER A 30 15.61 3.12 8.44
CA SER A 30 14.98 1.89 7.97
C SER A 30 15.47 1.50 6.57
N ASN A 31 15.48 0.20 6.31
CA ASN A 31 15.68 -0.36 4.97
C ASN A 31 14.39 -0.99 4.42
N ASP A 32 13.28 -0.94 5.18
CA ASP A 32 11.98 -1.44 4.75
C ASP A 32 11.27 -0.37 3.90
N GLY A 33 11.02 -0.70 2.63
CA GLY A 33 10.34 0.20 1.70
C GLY A 33 8.91 0.56 2.10
N PHE A 34 8.20 -0.32 2.83
CA PHE A 34 6.85 -0.05 3.29
C PHE A 34 6.82 0.95 4.44
N GLU A 35 7.71 0.81 5.41
CA GLU A 35 7.84 1.72 6.55
C GLU A 35 8.21 3.14 6.07
N ILE A 36 9.18 3.24 5.15
CA ILE A 36 9.58 4.52 4.56
C ILE A 36 8.40 5.16 3.82
N ALA A 37 7.64 4.38 3.05
CA ALA A 37 6.48 4.88 2.32
C ALA A 37 5.35 5.37 3.25
N GLU A 38 5.08 4.66 4.34
CA GLU A 38 4.08 5.06 5.32
C GLU A 38 4.48 6.36 6.04
N TYR A 39 5.76 6.48 6.41
CA TYR A 39 6.27 7.69 7.04
C TYR A 39 6.25 8.90 6.09
N ASP A 40 6.67 8.72 4.84
CA ASP A 40 6.61 9.78 3.82
C ASP A 40 5.16 10.23 3.55
N LEU A 41 4.21 9.29 3.53
CA LEU A 41 2.78 9.60 3.43
C LEU A 41 2.31 10.47 4.60
N ARG A 42 2.65 10.09 5.84
CA ARG A 42 2.29 10.88 7.03
C ARG A 42 2.86 12.31 6.96
N LEU A 43 4.10 12.46 6.50
CA LEU A 43 4.76 13.77 6.37
C LEU A 43 4.17 14.65 5.26
N ARG A 44 3.81 14.08 4.11
CA ARG A 44 3.12 14.78 3.02
C ARG A 44 1.69 15.18 3.39
N GLY A 45 1.11 14.46 4.34
CA GLY A 45 -0.31 14.50 4.61
C GLY A 45 -1.11 13.74 3.54
N PRO A 46 -2.28 13.22 3.91
CA PRO A 46 -3.11 12.40 3.02
C PRO A 46 -3.56 13.16 1.76
N GLY A 47 -3.65 14.50 1.80
CA GLY A 47 -4.11 15.32 0.66
C GLY A 47 -3.13 15.42 -0.51
N GLU A 48 -1.82 15.26 -0.29
CA GLU A 48 -0.82 15.48 -1.35
C GLU A 48 -0.58 14.23 -2.22
N LEU A 49 -0.80 13.02 -1.67
CA LEU A 49 -0.81 11.77 -2.47
C LEU A 49 -1.85 11.80 -3.59
N PHE A 50 -2.97 12.48 -3.37
CA PHE A 50 -4.11 12.47 -4.28
C PHE A 50 -4.31 13.80 -5.03
N SER A 51 -3.61 14.88 -4.65
CA SER A 51 -3.73 16.20 -5.31
C SER A 51 -2.96 16.30 -6.64
N THR A 52 -2.18 15.29 -7.02
CA THR A 52 -1.61 15.20 -8.38
C THR A 52 -1.52 13.75 -8.81
N ARG A 53 -2.46 13.31 -9.65
CA ARG A 53 -2.45 12.08 -10.48
C ARG A 53 -1.21 11.19 -10.29
N GLN A 54 -1.25 10.27 -9.34
CA GLN A 54 -0.35 9.12 -9.41
C GLN A 54 -0.89 8.15 -10.47
N HIS A 55 -0.09 7.91 -11.50
CA HIS A 55 -0.35 6.86 -12.48
C HIS A 55 -0.30 5.50 -11.77
N GLY A 56 -1.46 4.88 -11.52
CA GLY A 56 -1.54 3.53 -10.96
C GLY A 56 -2.66 3.29 -9.95
N LEU A 57 -3.26 4.34 -9.38
CA LEU A 57 -4.45 4.17 -8.55
C LEU A 57 -5.69 4.00 -9.46
N PRO A 58 -6.50 2.95 -9.29
CA PRO A 58 -7.75 2.81 -10.03
C PRO A 58 -8.67 3.99 -9.67
N ASP A 59 -9.30 4.59 -10.69
CA ASP A 59 -10.28 5.65 -10.48
C ASP A 59 -11.39 5.13 -9.55
N LEU A 60 -11.36 5.58 -8.29
CA LEU A 60 -12.44 5.30 -7.36
C LEU A 60 -13.65 6.10 -7.82
N LYS A 61 -14.65 5.38 -8.34
CA LYS A 61 -15.81 5.99 -9.01
C LYS A 61 -16.72 6.80 -8.07
N ILE A 62 -16.68 6.53 -6.76
CA ILE A 62 -17.62 7.07 -5.76
C ILE A 62 -16.94 7.41 -4.43
N ALA A 63 -15.87 6.69 -4.05
CA ALA A 63 -15.22 6.85 -2.75
C ALA A 63 -14.21 8.00 -2.74
N ASN A 64 -14.22 8.80 -1.68
CA ASN A 64 -13.19 9.79 -1.41
C ASN A 64 -12.23 9.20 -0.39
N ILE A 65 -11.02 8.82 -0.81
CA ILE A 65 -10.01 8.17 0.04
C ILE A 65 -9.71 8.97 1.32
N ILE A 66 -9.84 10.30 1.26
CA ILE A 66 -9.57 11.18 2.41
C ILE A 66 -10.70 11.05 3.44
N ASP A 67 -11.94 11.18 2.99
CA ASP A 67 -13.11 11.10 3.88
C ASP A 67 -13.36 9.67 4.36
N ASP A 68 -13.03 8.69 3.51
CA ASP A 68 -13.25 7.26 3.73
C ASP A 68 -12.01 6.56 4.31
N TYR A 69 -11.00 7.29 4.77
CA TYR A 69 -9.73 6.71 5.24
C TYR A 69 -9.95 5.66 6.34
N GLU A 70 -10.76 5.97 7.35
CA GLU A 70 -11.06 5.03 8.43
C GLU A 70 -11.78 3.77 7.92
N LEU A 71 -12.70 3.94 6.96
CA LEU A 71 -13.40 2.84 6.32
C LEU A 71 -12.42 1.93 5.56
N LEU A 72 -11.45 2.51 4.84
CA LEU A 72 -10.41 1.77 4.13
C LEU A 72 -9.49 1.02 5.10
N VAL A 73 -9.13 1.62 6.23
CA VAL A 73 -8.34 0.94 7.28
C VAL A 73 -9.11 -0.25 7.85
N MET A 74 -10.39 -0.09 8.16
CA MET A 74 -11.25 -1.19 8.63
C MET A 74 -11.38 -2.29 7.57
N ALA A 75 -11.65 -1.93 6.32
CA ALA A 75 -11.76 -2.88 5.23
C ALA A 75 -10.46 -3.70 5.05
N ARG A 76 -9.30 -3.03 5.11
CA ARG A 76 -7.99 -3.69 5.04
C ARG A 76 -7.80 -4.68 6.18
N LYS A 77 -8.10 -4.27 7.42
CA LYS A 77 -7.99 -5.13 8.61
C LYS A 77 -8.86 -6.39 8.44
N ASN A 78 -10.13 -6.21 8.10
CA ASN A 78 -11.07 -7.32 7.92
C ASN A 78 -10.64 -8.26 6.79
N ALA A 79 -10.06 -7.72 5.71
CA ALA A 79 -9.55 -8.54 4.62
C ALA A 79 -8.36 -9.42 5.06
N PHE A 80 -7.46 -8.92 5.89
CA PHE A 80 -6.36 -9.72 6.44
C PHE A 80 -6.86 -10.78 7.41
N GLU A 81 -7.79 -10.44 8.32
CA GLU A 81 -8.40 -11.40 9.24
C GLU A 81 -9.12 -12.52 8.48
N LEU A 82 -9.86 -12.17 7.42
CA LEU A 82 -10.53 -13.14 6.55
C LEU A 82 -9.54 -14.07 5.85
N VAL A 83 -8.43 -13.56 5.33
CA VAL A 83 -7.42 -14.38 4.66
C VAL A 83 -6.69 -15.27 5.66
N ASP A 84 -6.51 -14.83 6.90
CA ASP A 84 -5.92 -15.67 7.96
C ASP A 84 -6.86 -16.82 8.36
N SER A 85 -8.18 -16.57 8.43
CA SER A 85 -9.17 -17.59 8.80
C SER A 85 -9.57 -18.52 7.67
N ASP A 86 -9.77 -18.00 6.45
CA ASP A 86 -10.18 -18.76 5.26
C ASP A 86 -9.37 -18.30 4.02
N PRO A 87 -8.09 -18.70 3.92
CA PRO A 87 -7.19 -18.24 2.86
C PRO A 87 -7.69 -18.55 1.44
N MET A 88 -8.50 -19.60 1.29
CA MET A 88 -9.01 -20.07 0.00
C MET A 88 -10.46 -19.65 -0.27
N LEU A 89 -11.08 -18.88 0.64
CA LEU A 89 -12.47 -18.43 0.58
C LEU A 89 -13.45 -19.58 0.33
N THR A 90 -13.24 -20.70 1.00
CA THR A 90 -13.99 -21.96 0.82
C THR A 90 -15.24 -22.04 1.67
N GLU A 91 -15.35 -21.23 2.72
CA GLU A 91 -16.50 -21.26 3.60
C GLU A 91 -17.78 -20.75 2.89
N PRO A 92 -18.96 -21.29 3.25
CA PRO A 92 -20.22 -20.93 2.59
C PRO A 92 -20.52 -19.42 2.61
N GLU A 93 -20.13 -18.74 3.69
CA GLU A 93 -20.30 -17.29 3.89
C GLU A 93 -19.40 -16.45 2.97
N HIS A 94 -18.24 -16.96 2.57
CA HIS A 94 -17.27 -16.23 1.72
C HIS A 94 -17.49 -16.44 0.22
N LYS A 95 -18.46 -17.27 -0.18
CA LYS A 95 -18.74 -17.61 -1.58
C LYS A 95 -18.94 -16.38 -2.49
N ASN A 96 -19.60 -15.35 -1.99
CA ASN A 96 -19.84 -14.12 -2.75
C ASN A 96 -18.56 -13.30 -2.95
N ILE A 97 -17.70 -13.25 -1.94
CA ILE A 97 -16.39 -12.58 -2.01
C ILE A 97 -15.52 -13.31 -3.02
N ARG A 98 -15.42 -14.64 -2.94
CA ARG A 98 -14.68 -15.48 -3.91
C ARG A 98 -15.15 -15.25 -5.34
N ARG A 99 -16.47 -15.23 -5.56
CA ARG A 99 -17.05 -14.95 -6.89
C ARG A 99 -16.67 -13.57 -7.39
N ALA A 100 -16.76 -12.53 -6.55
CA ALA A 100 -16.41 -11.17 -6.93
C ALA A 100 -14.91 -11.02 -7.24
N LEU A 101 -14.05 -11.68 -6.44
CA LEU A 101 -12.62 -11.72 -6.64
C LEU A 101 -12.27 -12.34 -7.99
N LEU A 102 -12.75 -13.56 -8.26
CA LEU A 102 -12.52 -14.25 -9.53
C LEU A 102 -13.06 -13.46 -10.73
N SER A 103 -14.24 -12.85 -10.60
CA SER A 103 -14.81 -12.04 -11.69
C SER A 103 -14.02 -10.77 -12.00
N LYS A 104 -13.31 -10.18 -11.02
CA LYS A 104 -12.54 -8.94 -11.20
C LYS A 104 -11.07 -9.19 -11.52
N PHE A 105 -10.53 -10.30 -11.05
CA PHE A 105 -9.08 -10.53 -10.95
C PHE A 105 -8.63 -11.93 -11.37
N GLY A 106 -9.56 -12.82 -11.74
CA GLY A 106 -9.25 -14.21 -12.10
C GLY A 106 -8.24 -14.33 -13.25
N ASP A 107 -8.39 -13.50 -14.27
CA ASP A 107 -7.51 -13.50 -15.45
C ASP A 107 -6.14 -12.82 -15.18
N SER A 108 -6.07 -11.88 -14.22
CA SER A 108 -4.89 -11.03 -14.00
C SER A 108 -3.96 -11.53 -12.91
N LEU A 109 -4.45 -12.34 -11.97
CA LEU A 109 -3.66 -12.86 -10.85
C LEU A 109 -3.29 -14.35 -10.97
N GLY A 110 -3.69 -15.05 -12.03
CA GLY A 110 -3.43 -16.49 -12.17
C GLY A 110 -4.08 -17.35 -11.06
N LEU A 111 -5.02 -16.77 -10.31
CA LEU A 111 -5.70 -17.40 -9.18
C LEU A 111 -6.79 -18.39 -9.62
N ALA A 112 -7.08 -18.46 -10.92
CA ALA A 112 -8.03 -19.41 -11.49
C ALA A 112 -7.54 -20.87 -11.40
N ASP A 113 -6.24 -21.11 -11.24
CA ASP A 113 -5.62 -22.43 -11.36
C ASP A 113 -5.13 -23.05 -10.02
N VAL A 114 -5.35 -22.39 -8.88
CA VAL A 114 -5.02 -22.98 -7.57
C VAL A 114 -6.29 -23.62 -6.99
N ALA A 115 -6.55 -24.84 -7.44
CA ALA A 115 -7.55 -25.76 -6.89
C ALA A 115 -6.88 -26.84 -6.05
#